data_AF-A0A7C6GKF5-F1
#
_entry.id   AF-A0A7C6GKF5-F1
#
_cell.length_a   1.000
_cell.length_b   1.000
_cell.length_c   1.000
_cell.angle_alpha   90.00
_cell.angle_beta   90.00
_cell.angle_gamma   90.00
#
_symmetry.space_group_name_H-M   'P 1'
#
loop_
_entity.id
_entity.type
_entity.pdbx_description
1 polymer ?
#
loop_
_entity_poly.entity_id
_entity_poly.type
_entity_poly.pdbx_seq_one_letter_code
_entity_poly.pdbx_strand_id
1 'polypeptide(L)'
;MMKIIYLLGNIGAGKTELIRRTHETLGGRLAIRAVYCQQNSFLDQEKLQAAGIPAFMTNENYRVPVELSTADREELVFYEFSGRTGYSLPKQNDGVFRILVFSVTEGDEKPLKYPRLFKEVELVILNKIDLLPFTDFSGHRFQRQLRLVNPTVPLINLSCRSGVGLESWRNWVLKLFGHHYVEESGILPRLNNFPGLSAYFS
;
A
#
# COMPACT_ATOMS: atom_id res chain seq x y z
N MET A 1 -6.57 -9.95 -17.41
CA MET A 1 -5.64 -8.80 -17.42
C MET A 1 -4.83 -8.81 -16.12
N MET A 2 -3.51 -8.63 -16.17
CA MET A 2 -2.66 -8.63 -14.96
C MET A 2 -2.11 -7.23 -14.66
N LYS A 3 -2.18 -6.81 -13.40
CA LYS A 3 -1.47 -5.63 -12.87
C LYS A 3 -0.52 -6.03 -11.75
N ILE A 4 0.55 -5.27 -11.60
CA ILE A 4 1.61 -5.50 -10.62
C ILE A 4 1.73 -4.27 -9.73
N ILE A 5 1.78 -4.50 -8.42
CA ILE A 5 2.06 -3.46 -7.43
C ILE A 5 3.35 -3.79 -6.69
N TYR A 6 4.33 -2.89 -6.78
CA TYR A 6 5.52 -2.89 -5.97
C TYR A 6 5.24 -2.14 -4.67
N LEU A 7 5.14 -2.87 -3.56
CA LEU A 7 4.96 -2.30 -2.22
C LEU A 7 6.33 -1.95 -1.63
N LEU A 8 6.59 -0.65 -1.56
CA LEU A 8 7.75 -0.05 -0.92
C LEU A 8 7.38 0.44 0.47
N GLY A 9 8.37 0.62 1.33
CA GLY A 9 8.15 1.17 2.67
C GLY A 9 8.98 0.45 3.72
N ASN A 10 9.21 1.11 4.85
CA ASN A 10 10.05 0.59 5.92
C ASN A 10 9.49 -0.70 6.53
N ILE A 11 10.35 -1.41 7.28
CA ILE A 11 9.93 -2.57 8.08
C ILE A 11 8.87 -2.12 9.07
N GLY A 12 7.79 -2.89 9.17
CA GLY A 12 6.68 -2.57 10.07
C GLY A 12 5.74 -1.48 9.55
N ALA A 13 5.90 -0.94 8.34
CA ALA A 13 4.96 0.04 7.77
C ALA A 13 3.56 -0.54 7.51
N GLY A 14 3.42 -1.88 7.47
CA GLY A 14 2.14 -2.58 7.32
C GLY A 14 1.84 -3.07 5.90
N LYS A 15 2.87 -3.36 5.09
CA LYS A 15 2.75 -3.87 3.72
C LYS A 15 2.02 -5.23 3.65
N THR A 16 2.47 -6.23 4.40
CA THR A 16 1.80 -7.54 4.49
C THR A 16 0.33 -7.41 4.88
N GLU A 17 0.05 -6.59 5.87
CA GLU A 17 -1.32 -6.38 6.35
C GLU A 17 -2.17 -5.65 5.30
N LEU A 18 -1.60 -4.70 4.55
CA LEU A 18 -2.30 -4.07 3.43
C LEU A 18 -2.69 -5.11 2.37
N ILE A 19 -1.82 -6.06 2.01
CA ILE A 19 -2.14 -7.14 1.07
C ILE A 19 -3.34 -7.95 1.59
N ARG A 20 -3.28 -8.39 2.86
CA ARG A 20 -4.35 -9.15 3.51
C ARG A 20 -5.69 -8.41 3.50
N ARG A 21 -5.69 -7.13 3.91
CA ARG A 21 -6.90 -6.29 3.90
C ARG A 21 -7.41 -5.99 2.49
N THR A 22 -6.52 -5.95 1.50
CA THR A 22 -6.91 -5.80 0.09
C THR A 22 -7.72 -7.01 -0.38
N HIS A 23 -7.29 -8.22 -0.03
CA HIS A 23 -8.02 -9.46 -0.32
C HIS A 23 -9.43 -9.45 0.27
N GLU A 24 -9.55 -9.11 1.55
CA GLU A 24 -10.84 -9.06 2.24
C GLU A 24 -11.78 -8.00 1.64
N THR A 25 -11.26 -6.80 1.34
CA THR A 25 -12.08 -5.68 0.85
C THR A 25 -12.49 -5.83 -0.61
N LEU A 26 -11.71 -6.54 -1.42
CA LEU A 26 -12.07 -6.86 -2.81
C LEU A 26 -13.08 -8.00 -2.91
N GLY A 27 -13.21 -8.86 -1.89
CA GLY A 27 -14.24 -9.90 -1.85
C GLY A 27 -14.25 -10.82 -3.07
N GLY A 28 -13.07 -11.12 -3.62
CA GLY A 28 -12.93 -11.99 -4.80
C GLY A 28 -13.16 -11.31 -6.16
N ARG A 29 -13.35 -9.98 -6.22
CA ARG A 29 -13.44 -9.22 -7.49
C ARG A 29 -12.19 -9.34 -8.36
N LEU A 30 -11.03 -9.48 -7.74
CA LEU A 30 -9.74 -9.73 -8.41
C LEU A 30 -9.07 -10.95 -7.79
N ALA A 31 -8.35 -11.74 -8.60
CA ALA A 31 -7.41 -12.72 -8.08
C ALA A 31 -6.19 -11.98 -7.50
N ILE A 32 -5.72 -12.39 -6.32
CA ILE A 32 -4.58 -11.75 -5.64
C ILE A 32 -3.51 -12.78 -5.36
N ARG A 33 -2.26 -12.41 -5.63
CA ARG A 33 -1.07 -13.14 -5.19
C ARG A 33 0.00 -12.20 -4.65
N ALA A 34 0.88 -12.73 -3.82
CA ALA A 34 1.98 -11.99 -3.21
C ALA A 34 3.34 -12.65 -3.49
N VAL A 35 4.36 -11.84 -3.70
CA VAL A 35 5.75 -12.24 -3.88
C VAL A 35 6.60 -11.44 -2.92
N TYR A 36 7.31 -12.12 -2.02
CA TYR A 36 8.26 -11.50 -1.11
C TYR A 36 9.65 -11.43 -1.74
N CYS A 37 10.20 -10.21 -1.86
CA CYS A 37 11.49 -9.93 -2.48
C CYS A 37 12.63 -9.80 -1.45
N GLN A 38 12.51 -10.48 -0.31
CA GLN A 38 13.52 -10.49 0.73
C GLN A 38 13.61 -11.86 1.38
N GLN A 39 14.80 -12.20 1.85
CA GLN A 39 15.00 -13.41 2.66
C GLN A 39 14.33 -13.23 4.03
N ASN A 40 13.90 -14.34 4.64
CA ASN A 40 13.33 -14.41 5.99
C ASN A 40 11.93 -13.79 6.18
N SER A 41 11.09 -13.75 5.14
CA SER A 41 9.66 -13.38 5.24
C SER A 41 8.72 -14.58 5.40
N PHE A 42 9.21 -15.72 5.91
CA PHE A 42 8.40 -16.94 6.06
C PHE A 42 7.13 -16.73 6.89
N LEU A 43 7.22 -16.01 8.01
CA LEU A 43 6.06 -15.70 8.85
C LEU A 43 5.03 -14.83 8.14
N ASP A 44 5.47 -13.89 7.31
CA ASP A 44 4.57 -13.02 6.55
C ASP A 44 3.92 -13.79 5.39
N GLN A 45 4.65 -14.71 4.77
CA GLN A 45 4.14 -15.64 3.77
C GLN A 45 3.07 -16.57 4.35
N GLU A 46 3.34 -17.24 5.47
CA GLU A 46 2.40 -18.13 6.14
C GLU A 46 1.11 -17.41 6.53
N LYS A 47 1.22 -16.17 7.03
CA LYS A 47 0.04 -15.33 7.34
C LYS A 47 -0.84 -15.09 6.12
N LEU A 48 -0.26 -14.79 4.96
CA LEU A 48 -1.03 -14.58 3.74
C LEU A 48 -1.65 -15.89 3.23
N GLN A 49 -0.90 -16.99 3.27
CA GLN A 49 -1.41 -18.31 2.86
C GLN A 49 -2.57 -18.77 3.75
N ALA A 50 -2.47 -18.58 5.07
CA ALA A 50 -3.55 -18.86 6.02
C ALA A 50 -4.81 -18.01 5.75
N ALA A 51 -4.65 -16.81 5.16
CA ALA A 51 -5.75 -15.97 4.72
C ALA A 51 -6.28 -16.34 3.30
N GLY A 52 -5.79 -17.43 2.70
CA GLY A 52 -6.21 -17.89 1.37
C GLY A 52 -5.53 -17.17 0.20
N ILE A 53 -4.46 -16.41 0.45
CA ILE A 53 -3.72 -15.66 -0.58
C ILE A 53 -2.47 -16.45 -0.99
N PRO A 54 -2.34 -16.86 -2.26
CA PRO A 54 -1.10 -17.44 -2.77
C PRO A 54 0.08 -16.50 -2.56
N ALA A 55 1.08 -16.95 -1.79
CA ALA A 55 2.26 -16.18 -1.46
C ALA A 55 3.54 -16.99 -1.68
N PHE A 56 4.53 -16.36 -2.31
CA PHE A 56 5.79 -16.98 -2.73
C PHE A 56 6.98 -16.12 -2.30
N MET A 57 8.15 -16.75 -2.14
CA MET A 57 9.41 -16.04 -1.96
C MET A 57 10.21 -16.06 -3.26
N THR A 58 10.94 -14.99 -3.55
CA THR A 58 11.90 -14.96 -4.66
C THR A 58 13.26 -14.42 -4.22
N ASN A 59 14.32 -15.04 -4.73
CA ASN A 59 15.70 -14.60 -4.59
C ASN A 59 16.19 -13.83 -5.84
N GLU A 60 15.38 -13.79 -6.90
CA GLU A 60 15.77 -13.14 -8.15
C GLU A 60 15.68 -11.62 -8.03
N ASN A 61 16.62 -10.91 -8.68
CA ASN A 61 16.73 -9.45 -8.74
C ASN A 61 15.53 -8.80 -9.44
N TYR A 62 14.35 -8.86 -8.81
CA TYR A 62 13.10 -8.20 -9.24
C TYR A 62 12.56 -8.70 -10.58
N ARG A 63 13.11 -9.80 -11.10
CA ARG A 63 12.51 -10.51 -12.24
C ARG A 63 11.29 -11.26 -11.74
N VAL A 64 10.30 -11.31 -12.62
CA VAL A 64 8.98 -11.87 -12.40
C VAL A 64 9.04 -13.29 -12.99
N PRO A 65 9.41 -14.35 -12.25
CA PRO A 65 9.16 -15.70 -12.72
C PRO A 65 7.71 -16.00 -12.35
N VAL A 66 6.80 -15.36 -13.06
CA VAL A 66 5.38 -15.59 -12.87
C VAL A 66 4.90 -16.28 -14.12
N GLU A 67 4.70 -17.58 -14.02
CA GLU A 67 3.82 -18.28 -14.93
C GLU A 67 2.49 -17.52 -14.92
N LEU A 68 2.13 -17.00 -16.10
CA LEU A 68 0.86 -16.34 -16.31
C LEU A 68 -0.22 -17.35 -15.91
N SER A 69 -1.08 -16.98 -14.95
CA SER A 69 -2.24 -17.81 -14.68
C SER A 69 -3.07 -17.84 -15.97
N THR A 70 -3.42 -19.03 -16.44
CA THR A 70 -4.24 -19.25 -17.63
C THR A 70 -5.73 -18.96 -17.36
N ALA A 71 -6.04 -18.32 -16.23
CA ALA A 71 -7.40 -18.03 -15.81
C ALA A 71 -7.90 -16.75 -16.48
N ASP A 72 -9.13 -16.77 -16.98
CA ASP A 72 -9.86 -15.62 -17.55
C ASP A 72 -10.15 -14.47 -16.54
N ARG A 73 -9.54 -14.49 -15.34
CA ARG A 73 -9.78 -13.50 -14.29
C ARG A 73 -8.73 -12.38 -14.30
N GLU A 74 -9.16 -11.21 -13.87
CA GLU A 74 -8.24 -10.11 -13.58
C GLU A 74 -7.40 -10.43 -12.35
N GLU A 75 -6.09 -10.17 -12.45
CA GLU A 75 -5.11 -10.59 -11.47
C GLU A 75 -4.26 -9.42 -11.00
N LEU A 76 -4.12 -9.29 -9.67
CA LEU A 76 -3.27 -8.32 -8.99
C LEU A 76 -2.13 -9.02 -8.27
N VAL A 77 -0.91 -8.67 -8.64
CA VAL A 77 0.31 -9.26 -8.06
C VAL A 77 1.00 -8.23 -7.18
N PHE A 78 1.09 -8.50 -5.88
CA PHE A 78 1.90 -7.70 -4.98
C PHE A 78 3.33 -8.22 -4.94
N TYR A 79 4.29 -7.34 -5.15
CA TYR A 79 5.69 -7.57 -4.79
C TYR A 79 5.98 -6.77 -3.53
N GLU A 80 6.23 -7.46 -2.43
CA GLU A 80 6.60 -6.82 -1.18
C GLU A 80 8.12 -6.75 -1.06
N PHE A 81 8.63 -5.52 -1.03
CA PHE A 81 10.05 -5.23 -0.92
C PHE A 81 10.49 -5.05 0.53
N SER A 82 11.77 -5.30 0.81
CA SER A 82 12.33 -5.03 2.13
C SER A 82 12.24 -3.54 2.49
N GLY A 83 12.41 -3.22 3.77
CA GLY A 83 12.41 -1.83 4.24
C GLY A 83 13.60 -0.97 3.80
N ARG A 84 14.35 -1.37 2.78
CA ARG A 84 15.45 -0.57 2.25
C ARG A 84 14.90 0.56 1.38
N THR A 85 15.17 1.80 1.75
CA THR A 85 14.67 3.02 1.08
C THR A 85 15.47 3.43 -0.17
N GLY A 86 16.34 2.55 -0.68
CA GLY A 86 17.24 2.81 -1.81
C GLY A 86 16.85 2.15 -3.13
N TYR A 87 15.67 1.54 -3.23
CA TYR A 87 15.23 0.93 -4.48
C TYR A 87 14.86 2.02 -5.50
N SER A 88 15.63 2.11 -6.59
CA SER A 88 15.12 2.69 -7.83
C SER A 88 14.52 1.54 -8.62
N LEU A 89 13.19 1.46 -8.63
CA LEU A 89 12.46 0.51 -9.45
C LEU A 89 11.98 1.29 -10.67
N PRO A 90 12.61 1.13 -11.84
CA PRO A 90 12.12 1.80 -13.04
C PRO A 90 10.70 1.30 -13.33
N LYS A 91 9.82 2.21 -13.75
CA LYS A 91 8.51 1.81 -14.27
C LYS A 91 8.76 0.99 -15.54
N GLN A 92 8.48 -0.30 -15.49
CA GLN A 92 8.78 -1.21 -16.62
C GLN A 92 7.72 -1.10 -17.73
N ASN A 93 6.45 -0.87 -17.37
CA ASN A 93 5.32 -0.70 -18.30
C ASN A 93 4.08 -0.13 -17.57
N ASP A 94 2.98 0.10 -18.29
CA ASP A 94 1.71 0.63 -17.74
C ASP A 94 0.89 -0.37 -16.90
N GLY A 95 1.36 -1.60 -16.76
CA GLY A 95 0.82 -2.61 -15.87
C GLY A 95 1.47 -2.64 -14.49
N VAL A 96 2.53 -1.86 -14.26
CA VAL A 96 3.32 -1.87 -13.01
C VAL A 96 3.19 -0.54 -12.28
N PHE A 97 2.87 -0.60 -10.98
CA PHE A 97 2.71 0.56 -10.11
C PHE A 97 3.56 0.43 -8.85
N ARG A 98 4.19 1.52 -8.41
CA ARG A 98 5.03 1.62 -7.22
C ARG A 98 4.28 2.39 -6.16
N ILE A 99 4.04 1.74 -5.03
CA ILE A 99 3.21 2.27 -3.96
C ILE A 99 4.07 2.31 -2.70
N LEU A 100 4.19 3.48 -2.10
CA LEU A 100 4.88 3.65 -0.84
C LEU A 100 3.90 3.48 0.31
N VAL A 101 4.06 2.43 1.11
CA VAL A 101 3.38 2.27 2.40
C VAL A 101 4.24 2.91 3.47
N PHE A 102 3.76 4.00 4.04
CA PHE A 102 4.46 4.83 5.00
C PHE A 102 3.67 4.94 6.29
N SER A 103 4.28 4.65 7.43
CA SER A 103 3.61 4.67 8.74
C SER A 103 3.77 6.02 9.44
N VAL A 104 2.73 6.49 10.13
CA VAL A 104 2.82 7.70 10.98
C VAL A 104 3.90 7.59 12.07
N THR A 105 4.33 6.37 12.41
CA THR A 105 5.42 6.14 13.37
C THR A 105 6.82 6.45 12.80
N GLU A 106 6.93 6.79 11.52
CA GLU A 106 8.22 7.03 10.85
C GLU A 106 8.69 8.48 10.89
N GLY A 107 7.82 9.43 11.27
CA GLY A 107 8.13 10.87 11.33
C GLY A 107 7.69 11.65 10.09
N ASP A 108 7.13 12.84 10.27
CA ASP A 108 6.52 13.62 9.18
C ASP A 108 7.53 14.32 8.27
N GLU A 109 8.82 14.31 8.61
CA GLU A 109 9.91 14.96 7.89
C GLU A 109 10.54 14.09 6.78
N LYS A 110 10.13 12.82 6.71
CA LYS A 110 10.69 11.82 5.80
C LYS A 110 10.61 12.16 4.31
N PRO A 111 9.57 12.86 3.79
CA PRO A 111 9.56 13.27 2.39
C PRO A 111 10.81 14.07 1.99
N LEU A 112 11.24 15.03 2.82
CA LEU A 112 12.43 15.83 2.52
C LEU A 112 13.74 15.08 2.77
N LYS A 113 13.77 14.12 3.70
CA LYS A 113 14.96 13.28 3.96
C LYS A 113 15.20 12.23 2.87
N TYR A 114 14.14 11.70 2.25
CA TYR A 114 14.22 10.65 1.23
C TYR A 114 13.50 11.04 -0.06
N PRO A 115 13.81 12.20 -0.69
CA PRO A 115 12.97 12.80 -1.71
C PRO A 115 12.82 11.94 -2.97
N ARG A 116 13.85 11.16 -3.33
CA ARG A 116 13.76 10.24 -4.48
C ARG A 116 12.66 9.19 -4.28
N LEU A 117 12.58 8.57 -3.10
CA LEU A 117 11.58 7.55 -2.80
C LEU A 117 10.15 8.08 -2.96
N PHE A 118 9.88 9.29 -2.46
CA PHE A 118 8.54 9.92 -2.57
C PHE A 118 8.26 10.47 -3.97
N LYS A 119 9.29 10.82 -4.75
CA LYS A 119 9.17 11.31 -6.11
C LYS A 119 8.89 10.20 -7.12
N GLU A 120 9.41 9.00 -6.88
CA GLU A 120 9.36 7.88 -7.83
C GLU A 120 8.12 6.99 -7.68
N VAL A 121 7.16 7.29 -6.81
CA VAL A 121 5.97 6.45 -6.60
C VAL A 121 4.70 7.02 -7.21
N GLU A 122 3.80 6.12 -7.62
CA GLU A 122 2.48 6.46 -8.18
C GLU A 122 1.42 6.74 -7.11
N LEU A 123 1.66 6.32 -5.86
CA LEU A 123 0.78 6.56 -4.71
C LEU A 123 1.59 6.49 -3.41
N VAL A 124 1.24 7.35 -2.47
CA VAL A 124 1.65 7.23 -1.06
C VAL A 124 0.46 6.80 -0.22
N ILE A 125 0.65 5.77 0.58
CA ILE A 125 -0.27 5.34 1.63
C ILE A 125 0.32 5.78 2.97
N LEU A 126 -0.38 6.67 3.68
CA LEU A 126 -0.09 6.99 5.07
C LEU A 126 -0.89 6.03 5.97
N ASN A 127 -0.23 4.96 6.42
CA ASN A 127 -0.81 3.90 7.23
C ASN A 127 -0.68 4.18 8.75
N LYS A 128 -1.45 3.43 9.52
CA LYS A 128 -1.52 3.46 10.99
C LYS A 128 -1.99 4.80 11.55
N ILE A 129 -2.88 5.48 10.83
CA ILE A 129 -3.46 6.75 11.30
C ILE A 129 -4.22 6.61 12.63
N ASP A 130 -4.58 5.39 13.02
CA ASP A 130 -5.12 5.09 14.36
C ASP A 130 -4.13 5.41 15.50
N LEU A 131 -2.83 5.51 15.19
CA LEU A 131 -1.78 5.83 16.16
C LEU A 131 -1.48 7.32 16.29
N LEU A 132 -2.11 8.20 15.48
CA LEU A 132 -1.87 9.64 15.53
C LEU A 132 -1.98 10.24 16.95
N PRO A 133 -2.96 9.86 17.80
CA PRO A 133 -3.05 10.38 19.17
C PRO A 133 -1.86 10.03 20.07
N PHE A 134 -0.98 9.11 19.65
CA PHE A 134 0.15 8.61 20.42
C PHE A 134 1.50 8.98 19.77
N THR A 135 1.50 9.89 18.79
CA THR A 135 2.71 10.32 18.06
C THR A 135 2.74 11.83 17.88
N ASP A 136 3.93 12.41 17.74
CA ASP A 136 4.10 13.83 17.39
C ASP A 136 3.93 14.12 15.88
N PHE A 137 3.48 13.11 15.12
CA PHE A 137 3.38 13.18 13.68
C PHE A 137 2.28 14.18 13.25
N SER A 138 2.64 15.15 12.42
CA SER A 138 1.70 16.13 11.85
C SER A 138 1.42 15.84 10.37
N GLY A 139 0.15 15.65 10.07
CA GLY A 139 -0.34 15.43 8.70
C GLY A 139 -0.13 16.60 7.79
N HIS A 140 -0.44 17.78 8.31
CA HIS A 140 -0.23 19.02 7.59
C HIS A 140 1.24 19.21 7.23
N ARG A 141 2.17 18.97 8.17
CA ARG A 141 3.62 19.03 7.87
C ARG A 141 4.03 17.97 6.86
N PHE A 142 3.56 16.73 7.02
CA PHE A 142 3.87 15.64 6.09
C PHE A 142 3.38 15.96 4.68
N GLN A 143 2.12 16.37 4.52
CA GLN A 143 1.51 16.67 3.24
C GLN A 143 2.19 17.86 2.57
N ARG A 144 2.48 18.94 3.31
CA ARG A 144 3.24 20.08 2.77
C ARG A 144 4.60 19.64 2.22
N GLN A 145 5.33 18.83 2.98
CA GLN A 145 6.64 18.33 2.57
C GLN A 145 6.54 17.36 1.38
N LEU A 146 5.53 16.49 1.37
CA LEU A 146 5.25 15.60 0.25
C LEU A 146 4.99 16.40 -1.04
N ARG A 147 4.21 17.48 -0.97
CA ARG A 147 3.90 18.33 -2.13
C ARG A 147 5.13 19.08 -2.66
N LEU A 148 6.11 19.39 -1.82
CA LEU A 148 7.39 19.96 -2.28
C LEU A 148 8.21 18.94 -3.10
N VAL A 149 8.09 17.65 -2.78
CA VAL A 149 8.87 16.58 -3.42
C VAL A 149 8.14 16.00 -4.64
N ASN A 150 6.84 15.79 -4.51
CA ASN A 150 5.96 15.22 -5.51
C ASN A 150 4.59 15.93 -5.46
N PRO A 151 4.41 17.02 -6.23
CA PRO A 151 3.23 17.88 -6.15
C PRO A 151 1.91 17.17 -6.45
N THR A 152 1.95 16.13 -7.28
CA THR A 152 0.76 15.48 -7.84
C THR A 152 0.50 14.09 -7.28
N VAL A 153 1.40 13.51 -6.47
CA VAL A 153 1.19 12.14 -6.00
C VAL A 153 -0.06 12.03 -5.13
N PRO A 154 -0.96 11.10 -5.45
CA PRO A 154 -2.08 10.78 -4.59
C PRO A 154 -1.59 10.36 -3.20
N LEU A 155 -2.35 10.73 -2.18
CA LEU A 155 -2.12 10.36 -0.79
C LEU A 155 -3.39 9.72 -0.26
N ILE A 156 -3.30 8.49 0.24
CA ILE A 156 -4.39 7.81 0.93
C ILE A 156 -4.01 7.62 2.39
N ASN A 157 -4.80 8.21 3.27
CA ASN A 157 -4.69 8.01 4.71
C ASN A 157 -5.51 6.77 5.08
N LEU A 158 -4.87 5.76 5.67
CA LEU A 158 -5.58 4.55 6.09
C LEU A 158 -5.04 3.95 7.39
N SER A 159 -5.83 3.08 7.98
CA SER A 159 -5.40 2.20 9.05
C SER A 159 -5.84 0.79 8.70
N CYS A 160 -4.90 -0.08 8.36
CA CYS A 160 -5.24 -1.48 8.09
C CYS A 160 -5.93 -2.15 9.28
N ARG A 161 -5.57 -1.73 10.51
CA ARG A 161 -6.11 -2.26 11.77
C ARG A 161 -7.57 -1.89 11.97
N SER A 162 -7.92 -0.60 11.85
CA SER A 162 -9.30 -0.13 12.09
C SER A 162 -10.19 -0.24 10.85
N GLY A 163 -9.59 -0.34 9.67
CA GLY A 163 -10.27 -0.38 8.38
C GLY A 163 -10.57 0.99 7.76
N VAL A 164 -10.33 2.08 8.47
CA VAL A 164 -10.48 3.44 7.94
C VAL A 164 -9.60 3.63 6.70
N GLY A 165 -10.16 4.16 5.61
CA GLY A 165 -9.43 4.47 4.38
C GLY A 165 -9.20 3.28 3.44
N LEU A 166 -9.59 2.06 3.83
CA LEU A 166 -9.44 0.88 2.98
C LEU A 166 -10.37 0.90 1.77
N GLU A 167 -11.51 1.58 1.86
CA GLU A 167 -12.41 1.80 0.72
C GLU A 167 -11.76 2.69 -0.33
N SER A 168 -11.07 3.75 0.09
CA SER A 168 -10.31 4.63 -0.80
C SER A 168 -9.19 3.87 -1.51
N TRP A 169 -8.47 3.00 -0.79
CA TRP A 169 -7.48 2.09 -1.36
C TRP A 169 -8.08 1.09 -2.35
N ARG A 170 -9.13 0.36 -1.95
CA ARG A 170 -9.84 -0.60 -2.81
C ARG A 170 -10.31 0.06 -4.10
N ASN A 171 -10.87 1.27 -4.01
CA ASN A 171 -11.37 2.02 -5.15
C ASN A 171 -10.23 2.46 -6.08
N TRP A 172 -9.08 2.85 -5.51
CA TRP A 172 -7.87 3.15 -6.29
C TRP A 172 -7.38 1.92 -7.06
N VAL A 173 -7.33 0.75 -6.42
CA VAL A 173 -6.94 -0.52 -7.05
C VAL A 173 -7.91 -0.90 -8.18
N LEU A 174 -9.22 -0.84 -7.94
CA LEU A 174 -10.24 -1.20 -8.93
C LEU A 174 -10.19 -0.28 -10.17
N LYS A 175 -9.90 1.01 -10.00
CA LYS A 175 -9.70 1.94 -11.11
C LYS A 175 -8.55 1.54 -12.04
N LEU A 176 -7.52 0.85 -11.54
CA LEU A 176 -6.41 0.37 -12.39
C LEU A 176 -6.86 -0.65 -13.44
N PHE A 177 -7.99 -1.31 -13.19
CA PHE A 177 -8.61 -2.30 -14.08
C PHE A 177 -9.83 -1.71 -14.85
N GLY A 178 -10.07 -0.40 -14.76
CA GLY A 178 -11.17 0.25 -15.47
C GLY A 178 -12.53 0.12 -14.78
N HIS A 179 -12.59 -0.31 -13.52
CA HIS A 179 -13.83 -0.31 -12.75
C HIS A 179 -14.15 1.11 -12.27
N HIS A 180 -15.27 1.68 -12.74
CA HIS A 180 -15.65 3.08 -12.48
C HIS A 180 -16.75 3.26 -11.42
N TYR A 181 -17.54 2.23 -11.13
CA TYR A 181 -18.61 2.26 -10.13
C TYR A 181 -18.21 1.40 -8.94
N VAL A 182 -17.93 2.05 -7.82
CA VAL A 182 -17.52 1.37 -6.58
C VAL A 182 -18.40 1.86 -5.44
N GLU A 183 -19.11 0.93 -4.81
CA GLU A 183 -19.98 1.16 -3.67
C GLU A 183 -19.25 1.92 -2.56
N GLU A 184 -19.90 2.94 -1.99
CA GLU A 184 -19.42 3.56 -0.76
C GLU A 184 -19.41 2.53 0.37
N SER A 185 -18.33 2.47 1.14
CA SER A 185 -18.25 1.59 2.30
C SER A 185 -19.16 2.12 3.41
N GLY A 186 -19.93 1.24 4.06
CA GLY A 186 -20.66 1.57 5.29
C GLY A 186 -19.77 1.77 6.52
N ILE A 187 -18.45 1.54 6.38
CA ILE A 187 -17.45 1.83 7.41
C ILE A 187 -17.06 3.31 7.27
N LEU A 188 -17.87 4.18 7.85
CA LEU A 188 -17.50 5.59 8.01
C LEU A 188 -16.34 5.69 9.02
N PRO A 189 -15.38 6.61 8.83
CA PRO A 189 -14.43 6.97 9.87
C PRO A 189 -15.25 7.43 11.09
N ARG A 190 -15.39 6.58 12.10
CA ARG A 190 -16.01 7.01 13.36
C ARG A 190 -14.98 7.87 14.08
N LEU A 191 -15.02 9.17 13.77
CA LEU A 191 -14.16 10.23 14.31
C LEU A 191 -14.12 10.21 15.85
N ASN A 192 -15.19 9.75 16.50
CA ASN A 192 -15.29 9.68 17.96
C ASN A 192 -14.30 8.70 18.62
N ASN A 193 -13.71 7.76 17.88
CA ASN A 193 -12.72 6.83 18.43
C ASN A 193 -11.27 7.29 18.23
N PHE A 194 -11.05 8.38 17.50
CA PHE A 194 -9.71 8.84 17.10
C PHE A 194 -9.63 10.36 17.15
N PRO A 195 -9.42 10.96 18.34
CA PRO A 195 -9.44 12.41 18.54
C PRO A 195 -8.41 13.20 17.69
N GLY A 196 -7.42 12.53 17.07
CA GLY A 196 -6.45 13.13 16.16
C GLY A 196 -6.82 13.14 14.66
N LEU A 197 -7.91 12.47 14.24
CA LEU A 197 -8.30 12.40 12.82
C LEU A 197 -9.14 13.58 12.34
N SER A 198 -9.90 14.25 13.21
CA SER A 198 -10.77 15.38 12.84
C SER A 198 -9.99 16.61 12.37
N ALA A 199 -8.79 16.84 12.90
CA ALA A 199 -7.91 17.94 12.52
C ALA A 199 -7.09 17.67 11.23
N TYR A 200 -7.20 16.47 10.66
CA TYR A 200 -6.36 16.01 9.54
C TYR A 200 -7.02 16.18 8.16
N PHE A 201 -8.36 16.27 8.14
CA PHE A 201 -9.18 16.37 6.94
C PHE A 201 -9.97 17.68 6.87
N SER A 202 -9.72 18.61 7.80
CA SER A 202 -10.25 19.99 7.79
C SER A 202 -9.29 20.95 7.11
#